data_AF-A0A2U3AN99-F1
#
_entry.id   AF-A0A2U3AN99-F1
#
_cell.length_a   1.000
_cell.length_b   1.000
_cell.length_c   1.000
_cell.angle_alpha   90.00
_cell.angle_beta   90.00
_cell.angle_gamma   90.00
#
_symmetry.space_group_name_H-M   'P 1'
#
loop_
_entity.id
_entity.type
_entity.pdbx_description
1 polymer ?
#
loop_
_entity_poly.entity_id
_entity_poly.type
_entity_poly.pdbx_seq_one_letter_code
_entity_poly.pdbx_strand_id
1 'polypeptide(L)' 'MALFKELTDHEKKVYEYALRDEFKGMGIELAQQDHYVNQVINASEACLIYLRKNGAIAVSREVLQPDNRFTK' A
#
# COMPACT_ATOMS: atom_id res chain seq x y z
N MET A 1 23.61 -4.35 5.36
CA MET A 1 22.49 -3.96 4.46
C MET A 1 21.53 -3.12 5.28
N ALA A 2 21.36 -1.84 4.95
CA ALA A 2 20.33 -1.02 5.58
C ALA A 2 18.97 -1.50 5.07
N LEU A 3 18.26 -2.28 5.88
CA LEU A 3 16.84 -2.55 5.68
C LEU A 3 16.12 -1.28 6.10
N PHE A 4 15.64 -0.51 5.13
CA PHE A 4 14.87 0.72 5.40
C PHE A 4 13.54 0.33 6.04
N LYS A 5 13.48 0.47 7.37
CA LYS A 5 12.32 0.19 8.23
C LYS A 5 11.04 0.90 7.80
N GLU A 6 11.17 2.03 7.11
CA GLU A 6 10.06 2.88 6.68
C GLU A 6 10.22 3.27 5.21
N LEU A 7 9.13 3.75 4.61
CA LEU A 7 9.15 4.42 3.32
C LEU A 7 9.71 5.84 3.51
N THR A 8 10.62 6.25 2.64
CA THR A 8 11.01 7.66 2.51
C THR A 8 9.82 8.51 2.07
N ASP A 9 9.87 9.82 2.31
CA ASP A 9 8.80 10.74 1.86
C ASP A 9 8.56 10.68 0.35
N HIS A 10 9.60 10.43 -0.43
CA HIS A 10 9.47 10.24 -1.87
C HIS A 10 8.75 8.93 -2.21
N GLU A 11 9.14 7.82 -1.59
CA GLU A 11 8.47 6.53 -1.78
C GLU A 11 7.00 6.61 -1.35
N LYS A 12 6.68 7.27 -0.24
CA LYS A 12 5.30 7.47 0.21
C LYS A 12 4.48 8.15 -0.88
N LYS A 13 4.95 9.27 -1.44
CA LYS A 13 4.26 9.98 -2.52
C LYS A 13 4.04 9.10 -3.76
N VAL A 14 5.06 8.32 -4.15
CA VAL A 14 4.97 7.42 -5.32
C VAL A 14 3.95 6.31 -5.07
N TYR A 15 3.99 5.66 -3.90
CA TYR A 15 3.07 4.58 -3.58
C TYR A 15 1.65 5.09 -3.35
N GLU A 16 1.46 6.23 -2.68
CA GLU A 16 0.15 6.86 -2.53
C GLU A 16 -0.49 7.14 -3.89
N TYR A 17 0.26 7.72 -4.82
CA TYR A 17 -0.23 7.97 -6.18
C TYR A 17 -0.62 6.66 -6.88
N ALA A 18 0.28 5.67 -6.88
CA ALA A 18 0.05 4.40 -7.57
C ALA A 18 -1.13 3.61 -6.97
N LEU A 19 -1.24 3.55 -5.64
CA LEU A 19 -2.35 2.87 -4.97
C LEU A 19 -3.69 3.55 -5.27
N ARG A 20 -3.74 4.89 -5.27
CA ARG A 20 -4.96 5.64 -5.62
C ARG A 20 -5.38 5.40 -7.06
N ASP A 21 -4.44 5.36 -7.99
CA ASP A 21 -4.73 5.07 -9.40
C ASP A 21 -5.32 3.65 -9.56
N GLU A 22 -4.73 2.66 -8.89
CA GLU A 22 -5.26 1.29 -8.86
C GLU A 22 -6.66 1.22 -8.23
N PHE A 23 -6.87 1.84 -7.07
CA PHE A 23 -8.18 1.83 -6.40
C PHE A 23 -9.26 2.53 -7.22
N LYS A 24 -8.90 3.63 -7.90
CA LYS A 24 -9.78 4.30 -8.85
C LYS A 24 -10.14 3.39 -10.02
N GLY A 25 -9.15 2.70 -10.60
CA GLY A 25 -9.37 1.72 -11.68
C GLY A 25 -10.26 0.54 -11.26
N MET A 26 -10.26 0.20 -9.97
CA MET A 26 -11.12 -0.85 -9.38
C MET A 26 -12.50 -0.34 -8.93
N GLY A 27 -12.79 0.95 -9.03
CA GLY A 27 -14.08 1.52 -8.62
C GLY A 27 -14.29 1.62 -7.10
N ILE A 28 -13.21 1.73 -6.32
CA ILE A 28 -13.29 1.92 -4.87
C ILE A 28 -13.63 3.37 -4.53
N GLU A 29 -14.56 3.58 -3.60
CA GLU A 29 -14.98 4.91 -3.15
C GLU A 29 -13.86 5.69 -2.46
N LEU A 30 -13.79 7.00 -2.65
CA LEU A 30 -12.67 7.85 -2.18
C LEU A 30 -12.36 7.68 -0.68
N ALA A 31 -13.39 7.63 0.17
CA ALA A 31 -13.22 7.44 1.60
C ALA A 31 -12.59 6.07 1.96
N GLN A 32 -12.88 5.04 1.17
CA GLN A 32 -12.26 3.71 1.33
C GLN A 32 -10.83 3.68 0.76
N GLN A 33 -10.55 4.45 -0.30
CA GLN A 33 -9.18 4.56 -0.82
C GLN A 33 -8.24 5.13 0.24
N ASP A 34 -8.63 6.20 0.93
CA ASP A 34 -7.82 6.82 1.98
C ASP A 34 -7.51 5.82 3.10
N HIS A 35 -8.50 5.00 3.48
CA HIS A 35 -8.31 3.94 4.46
C HIS A 35 -7.25 2.92 4.01
N TYR A 36 -7.38 2.36 2.80
CA TYR A 36 -6.45 1.34 2.30
C TYR A 36 -5.06 1.89 1.99
N VAL A 37 -4.96 3.12 1.47
CA VAL A 37 -3.67 3.80 1.28
C VAL A 37 -2.97 3.96 2.62
N ASN A 38 -3.66 4.50 3.63
CA ASN A 38 -3.10 4.70 4.96
C ASN A 38 -2.66 3.38 5.61
N GLN A 39 -3.45 2.32 5.41
CA GLN A 39 -3.14 0.96 5.87
C GLN A 39 -1.84 0.43 5.23
N VAL A 40 -1.62 0.66 3.94
CA VAL A 40 -0.42 0.17 3.23
C VAL A 40 0.84 0.98 3.56
N ILE A 41 0.77 2.31 3.55
CA ILE A 41 1.97 3.17 3.68
C ILE A 41 2.54 3.22 5.10
N ASN A 42 1.71 2.92 6.11
CA ASN A 42 2.09 2.88 7.53
C ASN A 42 2.18 1.45 8.07
N ALA A 43 2.19 0.45 7.17
CA ALA A 43 2.27 -0.95 7.55
C ALA A 43 3.62 -1.31 8.19
N SER A 44 3.68 -2.48 8.80
CA SER A 44 4.93 -3.04 9.33
C SER A 44 6.05 -3.11 8.27
N GLU A 45 7.31 -3.10 8.73
CA GLU A 45 8.50 -3.22 7.87
C GLU A 45 8.39 -4.42 6.89
N ALA A 46 7.89 -5.57 7.36
CA ALA A 46 7.71 -6.75 6.51
C ALA A 46 6.72 -6.49 5.36
N CYS A 47 5.66 -5.73 5.61
CA CYS A 47 4.68 -5.33 4.59
C CYS A 47 5.26 -4.29 3.63
N LEU A 48 6.07 -3.35 4.10
CA LEU A 48 6.75 -2.38 3.23
C LEU A 48 7.78 -3.06 2.32
N ILE A 49 8.51 -4.06 2.83
CA ILE A 49 9.37 -4.91 2.00
C ILE A 49 8.54 -5.66 0.95
N TYR A 50 7.39 -6.19 1.33
CA TYR A 50 6.48 -6.85 0.40
C TYR A 50 5.97 -5.89 -0.69
N LEU A 51 5.56 -4.67 -0.32
CA LEU A 51 5.15 -3.61 -1.24
C LEU A 51 6.27 -3.27 -2.24
N ARG A 52 7.51 -3.10 -1.77
CA ARG A 52 8.67 -2.83 -2.64
C ARG A 52 8.94 -3.97 -3.63
N LYS A 53 8.73 -5.23 -3.21
CA LYS A 53 8.97 -6.41 -4.06
C LYS A 53 7.87 -6.66 -5.09
N ASN A 54 6.62 -6.41 -4.75
CA ASN A 54 5.46 -6.80 -5.58
C ASN A 54 4.79 -5.62 -6.28
N GLY A 55 5.05 -4.38 -5.84
CA GLY A 55 4.47 -3.17 -6.42
C GLY A 55 3.03 -2.90 -5.99
N ALA A 56 2.56 -1.68 -6.29
CA ALA A 56 1.25 -1.19 -5.88
C ALA A 56 0.08 -1.99 -6.48
N ILE A 57 0.20 -2.49 -7.72
CA ILE A 57 -0.84 -3.28 -8.41
C ILE A 57 -1.17 -4.58 -7.66
N ALA A 58 -0.14 -5.30 -7.21
CA ALA A 58 -0.35 -6.55 -6.48
C ALA A 58 -0.91 -6.29 -5.09
N VAL A 59 -0.36 -5.28 -4.40
CA VAL A 59 -0.80 -4.89 -3.05
C VAL A 59 -2.22 -4.33 -3.05
N SER A 60 -2.62 -3.56 -4.06
CA SER A 60 -3.96 -2.97 -4.15
C SER A 60 -5.05 -4.05 -4.22
N ARG A 61 -4.77 -5.18 -4.87
CA ARG A 61 -5.69 -6.33 -4.91
C ARG A 61 -5.71 -7.12 -3.61
N GLU A 62 -4.55 -7.23 -2.95
CA GLU A 62 -4.41 -7.97 -1.70
C GLU A 62 -5.10 -7.23 -0.53
N VAL A 63 -4.91 -5.92 -0.40
CA VAL A 63 -5.43 -5.14 0.74
C VAL A 63 -6.97 -5.10 0.81
N LEU A 64 -7.64 -5.39 -0.31
CA LEU A 64 -9.10 -5.54 -0.36
C LEU A 64 -9.60 -6.90 0.17
N GLN A 65 -8.70 -7.85 0.41
CA GLN A 65 -9.08 -9.18 0.93
C GLN A 65 -9.27 -9.12 2.45
N PRO A 66 -10.26 -9.86 3.02
CA PRO A 66 -10.56 -9.83 4.46
C PRO A 66 -9.41 -10.25 5.39
N ASP A 67 -8.48 -11.09 4.94
CA ASP A 67 -7.35 -11.61 5.74
C ASP A 67 -5.99 -11.20 5.11
N ASN A 68 -5.91 -9.94 4.69
CA ASN A 68 -4.72 -9.44 4.02
C ASN A 68 -3.58 -9.13 4.98
N ARG A 69 -2.34 -9.16 4.48
CA ARG A 69 -1.13 -8.97 5.30
C ARG A 69 -1.03 -7.60 5.98
N PHE A 70 -1.79 -6.62 5.51
CA PHE A 70 -1.76 -5.24 5.98
C PHE A 70 -2.78 -4.96 7.09
N THR A 71 -3.56 -5.94 7.56
CA THR A 71 -4.58 -5.78 8.64
C THR A 71 -4.01 -5.85 10.06
N LYS A 72 -2.69 -5.84 10.25
CA LYS A 72 -2.03 -5.93 11.56
C LYS A 72 -1.20 -4.72 11.90
#